data_AF-A0A268EPU0-F1
#
_entry.id   AF-A0A268EPU0-F1
#
_cell.length_a   1.000
_cell.length_b   1.000
_cell.length_c   1.000
_cell.angle_alpha   90.00
_cell.angle_beta   90.00
_cell.angle_gamma   90.00
#
_symmetry.space_group_name_H-M   'P 1'
#
loop_
_entity.id
_entity.type
_entity.pdbx_description
1 polymer ?
#
loop_
_entity_poly.entity_id
_entity_poly.type
_entity_poly.pdbx_seq_one_letter_code
_entity_poly.pdbx_strand_id
1 'polypeptide(L)'
;MLTIRASKQDTIALSEKEFFFLAGIIGSDRLLGVEDPFSGYLAEEIAEEWERTKESLLSKQYLLLKESGELSIPPEVFSRVAIAGLSDRACWLKYENQDREFEGYLHVTDERVIQVCRSGEKNRYYMLSELGSIEQTCDQLVEDLALSDQNWGDIPALLLSRKEFGDIYTSASELTSDEISDRLARLTDDEEGSIALAKCLKNKVSSGELQLSIWNGLNWESQNAAFVVNESMNWLLRMSLEGDQDWLTAAPATKEQFRHMLLMWLKQ
;
A
#
# COMPACT_ATOMS: atom_id res chain seq x y z
N MET A 1 4.26 0.93 -16.52
CA MET A 1 3.45 0.34 -15.43
C MET A 1 2.35 1.34 -15.11
N LEU A 2 1.10 1.04 -15.47
CA LEU A 2 -0.08 1.81 -15.08
C LEU A 2 -0.82 0.92 -14.09
N THR A 3 -0.81 1.28 -12.82
CA THR A 3 -1.46 0.57 -11.71
C THR A 3 -2.82 1.18 -11.40
N ILE A 4 -3.72 0.35 -10.83
CA ILE A 4 -5.13 0.61 -10.48
C ILE A 4 -5.78 1.63 -11.41
N ARG A 5 -6.34 1.17 -12.54
CA ARG A 5 -6.87 1.93 -13.71
C ARG A 5 -7.21 3.41 -13.46
N ALA A 6 -6.21 4.25 -13.19
CA ALA A 6 -6.37 5.69 -13.18
C ALA A 6 -6.43 6.12 -14.65
N SER A 7 -7.39 6.97 -14.99
CA SER A 7 -7.40 7.55 -16.33
C SER A 7 -6.13 8.39 -16.49
N LYS A 8 -5.53 8.43 -17.69
CA LYS A 8 -4.31 9.24 -17.94
C LYS A 8 -4.51 10.74 -17.68
N GLN A 9 -5.74 11.21 -17.56
CA GLN A 9 -6.07 12.60 -17.21
C GLN A 9 -6.06 12.84 -15.69
N ASP A 10 -6.02 11.79 -14.88
CA ASP A 10 -6.17 11.87 -13.42
C ASP A 10 -4.87 11.69 -12.62
N THR A 11 -3.72 11.65 -13.32
CA THR A 11 -2.42 11.39 -12.72
C THR A 11 -1.44 12.55 -12.96
N ILE A 12 -0.78 13.00 -11.90
CA ILE A 12 0.36 13.92 -12.00
C ILE A 12 1.67 13.20 -11.67
N ALA A 13 2.76 13.64 -12.30
CA ALA A 13 4.09 13.05 -12.15
C ALA A 13 5.09 14.07 -11.58
N LEU A 14 5.56 13.79 -10.37
CA LEU A 14 6.47 14.66 -9.62
C LEU A 14 7.79 13.91 -9.36
N SER A 15 8.92 14.57 -9.52
CA SER A 15 10.17 14.09 -8.93
C SER A 15 10.07 14.15 -7.41
N GLU A 16 10.97 13.49 -6.71
CA GLU A 16 11.04 13.54 -5.25
C GLU A 16 11.16 14.98 -4.72
N LYS A 17 12.04 15.79 -5.32
CA LYS A 17 12.22 17.20 -4.96
C LYS A 17 10.98 18.05 -5.26
N GLU A 18 10.33 17.81 -6.39
CA GLU A 18 9.08 18.51 -6.76
C GLU A 18 7.95 18.19 -5.78
N PHE A 19 7.79 16.92 -5.39
CA PHE A 19 6.77 16.52 -4.45
C PHE A 19 7.03 17.11 -3.05
N PHE A 20 8.28 17.02 -2.58
CA PHE A 20 8.69 17.61 -1.31
C PHE A 20 8.49 19.13 -1.27
N PHE A 21 8.83 19.82 -2.36
CA PHE A 21 8.64 21.27 -2.50
C PHE A 21 7.17 21.67 -2.44
N LEU A 22 6.29 20.99 -3.20
CA LEU A 22 4.86 21.29 -3.19
C LEU A 22 4.22 20.98 -1.83
N ALA A 23 4.61 19.88 -1.20
CA ALA A 23 4.16 19.55 0.15
C ALA A 23 4.57 20.63 1.17
N GLY A 24 5.81 21.13 1.08
CA GLY A 24 6.31 22.22 1.91
C GLY A 24 5.52 23.52 1.75
N ILE A 25 5.14 23.89 0.52
CA ILE A 25 4.27 25.07 0.28
C ILE A 25 2.90 24.91 0.94
N ILE A 26 2.36 23.70 0.92
CA ILE A 26 1.05 23.37 1.49
C ILE A 26 1.11 23.24 3.03
N GLY A 27 2.32 23.24 3.60
CA GLY A 27 2.55 23.11 5.04
C GLY A 27 2.50 21.66 5.53
N SER A 28 2.65 20.68 4.63
CA SER A 28 2.76 19.27 4.98
C SER A 28 4.17 18.97 5.52
N ASP A 29 4.24 18.48 6.74
CA ASP A 29 5.46 18.02 7.42
C ASP A 29 5.56 16.48 7.49
N ARG A 30 4.61 15.73 6.90
CA ARG A 30 4.39 14.29 7.16
C ARG A 30 4.14 13.46 5.89
N LEU A 31 5.04 13.53 4.91
CA LEU A 31 4.95 12.68 3.73
C LEU A 31 5.31 11.23 4.06
N LEU A 32 4.32 10.34 4.09
CA LEU A 32 4.55 8.90 4.20
C LEU A 32 5.12 8.34 2.89
N GLY A 33 6.14 7.49 2.99
CA GLY A 33 6.76 6.83 1.83
C GLY A 33 7.65 7.72 0.96
N VAL A 34 7.94 8.96 1.39
CA VAL A 34 8.85 9.88 0.71
C VAL A 34 10.05 10.13 1.61
N GLU A 35 11.25 9.85 1.10
CA GLU A 35 12.49 10.16 1.82
C GLU A 35 12.80 11.65 1.67
N ASP A 36 13.52 12.23 2.63
CA ASP A 36 13.98 13.62 2.51
C ASP A 36 15.08 13.70 1.43
N PRO A 37 14.82 14.34 0.27
CA PRO A 37 15.78 14.39 -0.82
C PRO A 37 16.96 15.35 -0.55
N PHE A 38 16.92 16.09 0.56
CA PHE A 38 17.94 17.06 0.96
C PHE A 38 18.81 16.56 2.11
N SER A 39 18.66 15.29 2.52
CA SER A 39 19.55 14.67 3.51
C SER A 39 21.02 14.80 3.08
N GLY A 40 21.81 15.51 3.89
CA GLY A 40 23.24 15.76 3.65
C GLY A 40 23.57 16.99 2.81
N TYR A 41 22.59 17.79 2.40
CA TYR A 41 22.82 19.05 1.67
C TYR A 41 23.15 20.20 2.63
N LEU A 42 23.94 21.16 2.14
CA LEU A 42 24.14 22.46 2.77
C LEU A 42 22.98 23.42 2.42
N ALA A 43 22.82 24.47 3.24
CA ALA A 43 21.73 25.43 3.06
C ALA A 43 21.77 26.13 1.69
N GLU A 44 22.97 26.45 1.19
CA GLU A 44 23.15 27.06 -0.13
C GLU A 44 22.73 26.10 -1.25
N GLU A 45 23.08 24.81 -1.12
CA GLU A 45 22.72 23.78 -2.10
C GLU A 45 21.21 23.54 -2.12
N ILE A 46 20.55 23.57 -0.96
CA ILE A 46 19.09 23.50 -0.86
C ILE A 46 18.45 24.68 -1.60
N ALA A 47 18.96 25.89 -1.42
CA ALA A 47 18.42 27.07 -2.09
C ALA A 47 18.52 26.98 -3.63
N GLU A 48 19.66 26.50 -4.14
CA GLU A 48 19.83 26.26 -5.59
C GLU A 48 18.86 25.20 -6.13
N GLU A 49 18.70 24.09 -5.41
CA GLU A 49 17.77 23.03 -5.79
C GLU A 49 16.30 23.48 -5.71
N TRP A 50 15.96 24.37 -4.77
CA TRP A 50 14.62 24.97 -4.67
C TRP A 50 14.27 25.77 -5.92
N GLU A 51 15.20 26.60 -6.42
CA GLU A 51 14.93 27.41 -7.61
C GLU A 51 14.82 26.52 -8.86
N ARG A 52 15.68 25.50 -9.01
CA ARG A 52 15.57 24.51 -10.09
C ARG A 52 14.23 23.76 -10.04
N THR A 53 13.80 23.37 -8.84
CA THR A 53 12.52 22.67 -8.63
C THR A 53 11.34 23.56 -9.01
N LYS A 54 11.38 24.83 -8.60
CA LYS A 54 10.37 25.83 -8.98
C LYS A 54 10.30 26.05 -10.48
N GLU A 55 11.43 26.19 -11.16
CA GLU A 55 11.48 26.31 -12.63
C GLU A 55 10.89 25.07 -13.32
N SER A 56 11.21 23.87 -12.84
CA SER A 56 10.64 22.62 -13.34
C SER A 56 9.12 22.59 -13.18
N LEU A 57 8.60 22.93 -12.00
CA LEU A 57 7.16 22.98 -11.72
C LEU A 57 6.41 24.02 -12.56
N LEU A 58 7.02 25.19 -12.80
CA LEU A 58 6.49 26.22 -13.71
C LEU A 58 6.41 25.68 -15.15
N SER A 59 7.46 24.99 -15.61
CA SER A 59 7.49 24.40 -16.95
C SER A 59 6.41 23.32 -17.16
N LYS A 60 6.11 22.55 -16.11
CA LYS A 60 5.05 21.54 -16.07
C LYS A 60 3.64 22.13 -15.91
N GLN A 61 3.53 23.44 -15.68
CA GLN A 61 2.29 24.13 -15.30
C GLN A 61 1.68 23.59 -13.99
N TYR A 62 2.49 22.93 -13.15
CA TYR A 62 2.09 22.49 -11.81
C TYR A 62 2.28 23.59 -10.76
N LEU A 63 2.96 24.66 -11.16
CA LEU A 63 3.03 25.93 -10.46
C LEU A 63 2.76 27.02 -11.49
N LEU A 64 2.06 28.07 -11.09
CA LEU A 64 1.68 29.19 -11.93
C LEU A 64 2.18 30.48 -11.28
N LEU A 65 2.88 31.31 -12.05
CA LEU A 65 3.26 32.66 -11.64
C LEU A 65 2.15 33.63 -12.07
N LYS A 66 1.46 34.22 -11.10
CA LYS A 66 0.43 35.23 -11.35
C LYS A 66 1.08 36.55 -11.78
N GLU A 67 0.29 37.42 -12.40
CA GLU A 67 0.71 38.78 -12.76
C GLU A 67 1.17 39.61 -11.55
N SER A 68 0.69 39.28 -10.35
CA SER A 68 1.11 39.89 -9.08
C SER A 68 2.52 39.47 -8.63
N GLY A 69 3.15 38.50 -9.30
CA GLY A 69 4.39 37.87 -8.86
C GLY A 69 4.20 36.74 -7.83
N GLU A 70 2.97 36.46 -7.43
CA GLU A 70 2.65 35.37 -6.50
C GLU A 70 2.62 34.01 -7.21
N LEU A 71 3.12 32.98 -6.52
CA LEU A 71 3.02 31.60 -6.96
C LEU A 71 1.66 31.01 -6.56
N SER A 72 1.09 30.20 -7.44
CA SER A 72 -0.13 29.44 -7.15
C SER A 72 -0.05 28.04 -7.74
N ILE A 73 -0.67 27.08 -7.06
CA ILE A 73 -0.73 25.69 -7.50
C ILE A 73 -2.11 25.48 -8.18
N PRO A 74 -2.19 24.89 -9.38
CA PRO A 74 -3.47 24.56 -10.00
C PRO A 74 -4.32 23.69 -9.06
N PRO A 75 -5.65 23.87 -9.01
CA PRO A 75 -6.51 23.15 -8.06
C PRO A 75 -6.36 21.63 -8.10
N GLU A 76 -6.20 21.06 -9.29
CA GLU A 76 -6.03 19.62 -9.50
C GLU A 76 -4.71 19.07 -8.94
N VAL A 77 -3.63 19.85 -9.02
CA VAL A 77 -2.33 19.50 -8.46
C VAL A 77 -2.38 19.67 -6.94
N PHE A 78 -2.93 20.80 -6.49
CA PHE A 78 -3.09 21.12 -5.07
C PHE A 78 -3.88 20.03 -4.36
N SER A 79 -5.03 19.62 -4.89
CA SER A 79 -5.87 18.59 -4.27
C SER A 79 -5.13 17.26 -4.09
N ARG A 80 -4.36 16.83 -5.08
CA ARG A 80 -3.63 15.55 -5.02
C ARG A 80 -2.48 15.60 -4.00
N VAL A 81 -1.69 16.66 -4.05
CA VAL A 81 -0.56 16.84 -3.11
C VAL A 81 -1.08 17.06 -1.68
N ALA A 82 -2.16 17.83 -1.51
CA ALA A 82 -2.76 18.08 -0.21
C ALA A 82 -3.29 16.78 0.41
N ILE A 83 -4.02 15.95 -0.34
CA ILE A 83 -4.47 14.65 0.19
C ILE A 83 -3.26 13.76 0.51
N ALA A 84 -2.25 13.69 -0.37
CA ALA A 84 -1.08 12.86 -0.13
C ALA A 84 -0.19 13.33 1.05
N GLY A 85 -0.20 14.64 1.37
CA GLY A 85 0.64 15.20 2.44
C GLY A 85 -0.08 15.48 3.77
N LEU A 86 -1.39 15.66 3.75
CA LEU A 86 -2.17 16.08 4.92
C LEU A 86 -3.22 15.06 5.36
N SER A 87 -3.38 13.93 4.65
CA SER A 87 -4.30 12.88 5.09
C SER A 87 -3.86 12.31 6.44
N ASP A 88 -4.79 12.21 7.39
CA ASP A 88 -4.53 11.50 8.66
C ASP A 88 -4.60 9.97 8.49
N ARG A 89 -4.97 9.47 7.31
CA ARG A 89 -5.07 8.04 7.00
C ARG A 89 -4.36 7.71 5.70
N ALA A 90 -3.47 6.73 5.76
CA ALA A 90 -2.84 6.16 4.59
C ALA A 90 -2.76 4.63 4.70
N CYS A 91 -2.88 3.94 3.57
CA CYS A 91 -2.63 2.50 3.50
C CYS A 91 -1.46 2.26 2.55
N TRP A 92 -0.33 1.78 3.06
CA TRP A 92 0.67 1.16 2.21
C TRP A 92 0.15 -0.20 1.74
N LEU A 93 0.34 -0.49 0.46
CA LEU A 93 -0.08 -1.72 -0.17
C LEU A 93 1.03 -2.20 -1.10
N LYS A 94 1.41 -3.46 -0.93
CA LYS A 94 2.29 -4.18 -1.85
C LYS A 94 1.63 -5.49 -2.23
N TYR A 95 1.58 -5.81 -3.51
CA TYR A 95 1.10 -7.11 -3.95
C TYR A 95 1.75 -7.54 -5.26
N GLU A 96 1.76 -8.85 -5.44
CA GLU A 96 2.03 -9.51 -6.70
C GLU A 96 0.83 -10.37 -7.10
N ASN A 97 0.53 -10.38 -8.39
CA ASN A 97 -0.34 -11.36 -9.02
C ASN A 97 0.30 -11.79 -10.36
N GLN A 98 -0.29 -12.76 -11.06
CA GLN A 98 0.30 -13.32 -12.29
C GLN A 98 0.58 -12.26 -13.38
N ASP A 99 -0.16 -11.15 -13.38
CA ASP A 99 -0.09 -10.14 -14.43
C ASP A 99 0.72 -8.89 -14.01
N ARG A 100 0.87 -8.64 -12.71
CA ARG A 100 1.31 -7.34 -12.17
C ARG A 100 1.97 -7.45 -10.80
N GLU A 101 2.92 -6.56 -10.58
CA GLU A 101 3.43 -6.20 -9.26
C GLU A 101 3.05 -4.73 -8.98
N PHE A 102 2.70 -4.43 -7.74
CA PHE A 102 2.39 -3.09 -7.28
C PHE A 102 2.98 -2.84 -5.90
N GLU A 103 3.48 -1.62 -5.69
CA GLU A 103 3.83 -1.09 -4.39
C GLU A 103 3.51 0.41 -4.35
N GLY A 104 2.79 0.86 -3.33
CA GLY A 104 2.43 2.26 -3.18
C GLY A 104 1.59 2.55 -1.94
N TYR A 105 1.26 3.82 -1.77
CA TYR A 105 0.39 4.32 -0.71
C TYR A 105 -0.96 4.75 -1.26
N LEU A 106 -2.01 4.53 -0.48
CA LEU A 106 -3.36 5.05 -0.70
C LEU A 106 -3.64 6.05 0.41
N HIS A 107 -3.61 7.34 0.08
CA HIS A 107 -3.94 8.42 1.02
C HIS A 107 -5.42 8.73 0.94
N VAL A 108 -6.08 8.80 2.09
CA VAL A 108 -7.55 8.79 2.16
C VAL A 108 -8.06 10.03 2.88
N THR A 109 -9.10 10.61 2.31
CA THR A 109 -10.04 11.50 2.99
C THR A 109 -11.44 10.90 2.93
N ASP A 110 -12.41 11.51 3.62
CA ASP A 110 -13.82 11.06 3.62
C ASP A 110 -14.43 10.96 2.21
N GLU A 111 -13.90 11.71 1.24
CA GLU A 111 -14.45 11.79 -0.11
C GLU A 111 -13.59 11.11 -1.18
N ARG A 112 -12.26 11.07 -1.00
CA ARG A 112 -11.33 10.73 -2.09
C ARG A 112 -10.15 9.88 -1.63
N VAL A 113 -9.67 9.07 -2.55
CA VAL A 113 -8.43 8.30 -2.41
C VAL A 113 -7.43 8.73 -3.47
N ILE A 114 -6.22 9.10 -3.02
CA ILE A 114 -5.06 9.36 -3.88
C ILE A 114 -4.06 8.23 -3.74
N GLN A 115 -3.76 7.56 -4.86
CA GLN A 115 -2.66 6.61 -4.95
C GLN A 115 -1.35 7.36 -5.20
N VAL A 116 -0.33 7.05 -4.40
CA VAL A 116 1.04 7.49 -4.57
C VAL A 116 1.92 6.27 -4.80
N CYS A 117 2.52 6.15 -5.98
CA CYS A 117 3.45 5.06 -6.26
C CYS A 117 4.68 5.56 -7.02
N ARG A 118 5.82 4.89 -6.83
CA ARG A 118 7.02 5.21 -7.60
C ARG A 118 6.91 4.65 -9.03
N SER A 119 7.46 5.39 -10.00
CA SER A 119 7.45 5.02 -11.41
C SER A 119 8.68 5.57 -12.15
N GLY A 120 8.86 5.09 -13.38
CA GLY A 120 9.98 5.42 -14.27
C GLY A 120 11.23 4.56 -14.03
N GLU A 121 12.24 4.75 -14.88
CA GLU A 121 13.52 4.07 -14.69
C GLU A 121 14.12 4.44 -13.33
N LYS A 122 14.45 3.41 -12.54
CA LYS A 122 14.99 3.56 -11.18
C LYS A 122 14.05 4.29 -10.20
N ASN A 123 12.74 4.25 -10.39
CA ASN A 123 11.76 4.77 -9.42
C ASN A 123 11.94 6.27 -9.09
N ARG A 124 12.33 7.07 -10.09
CA ARG A 124 12.68 8.49 -9.92
C ARG A 124 11.49 9.44 -9.75
N TYR A 125 10.29 9.01 -10.08
CA TYR A 125 9.08 9.85 -10.03
C TYR A 125 8.02 9.24 -9.13
N TYR A 126 7.30 10.09 -8.42
CA TYR A 126 6.04 9.77 -7.77
C TYR A 126 4.89 10.08 -8.71
N MET A 127 4.02 9.09 -8.89
CA MET A 127 2.77 9.21 -9.62
C MET A 127 1.65 9.37 -8.60
N LEU A 128 0.96 10.51 -8.63
CA LEU A 128 -0.19 10.78 -7.77
C LEU A 128 -1.45 10.66 -8.61
N SER A 129 -2.26 9.63 -8.37
CA SER A 129 -3.46 9.32 -9.15
C SER A 129 -4.70 9.36 -8.29
N GLU A 130 -5.78 9.97 -8.78
CA GLU A 130 -7.07 9.95 -8.10
C GLU A 130 -7.81 8.64 -8.44
N LEU A 131 -8.20 7.89 -7.41
CA LEU A 131 -8.93 6.61 -7.56
C LEU A 131 -10.45 6.76 -7.35
N GLY A 132 -10.91 7.94 -6.93
CA GLY A 132 -12.31 8.21 -6.62
C GLY A 132 -12.63 7.98 -5.14
N SER A 133 -13.85 7.53 -4.85
CA SER A 133 -14.31 7.27 -3.47
C SER A 133 -13.64 6.05 -2.83
N ILE A 134 -13.75 5.96 -1.51
CA ILE A 134 -13.26 4.82 -0.73
C ILE A 134 -13.93 3.52 -1.22
N GLU A 135 -15.25 3.53 -1.40
CA GLU A 135 -16.01 2.34 -1.82
C GLU A 135 -15.56 1.86 -3.21
N GLN A 136 -15.43 2.76 -4.18
CA GLN A 136 -14.94 2.44 -5.52
C GLN A 136 -13.52 1.88 -5.49
N THR A 137 -12.67 2.45 -4.63
CA THR A 137 -11.29 1.99 -4.46
C THR A 137 -11.26 0.58 -3.86
N CYS A 138 -12.06 0.31 -2.83
CA CYS A 138 -12.16 -1.03 -2.24
C CYS A 138 -12.67 -2.07 -3.24
N ASP A 139 -13.66 -1.72 -4.07
CA ASP A 139 -14.16 -2.58 -5.15
C ASP A 139 -13.05 -2.91 -6.15
N GLN A 140 -12.31 -1.89 -6.59
CA GLN A 140 -11.22 -2.08 -7.55
C GLN A 140 -10.05 -2.88 -6.96
N LEU A 141 -9.69 -2.64 -5.70
CA LEU A 141 -8.63 -3.38 -5.02
C LEU A 141 -8.96 -4.87 -4.94
N VAL A 142 -10.18 -5.22 -4.56
CA VAL A 142 -10.62 -6.61 -4.47
C VAL A 142 -10.46 -7.36 -5.80
N GLU A 143 -10.70 -6.69 -6.92
CA GLU A 143 -10.45 -7.25 -8.26
C GLU A 143 -8.95 -7.31 -8.59
N ASP A 144 -8.19 -6.27 -8.26
CA ASP A 144 -6.74 -6.21 -8.53
C ASP A 144 -5.94 -7.23 -7.68
N LEU A 145 -6.39 -7.54 -6.47
CA LEU A 145 -5.85 -8.59 -5.60
C LEU A 145 -6.23 -10.01 -6.05
N ALA A 146 -7.02 -10.15 -7.11
CA ALA A 146 -7.48 -11.43 -7.67
C ALA A 146 -8.09 -12.38 -6.62
N LEU A 147 -8.87 -11.83 -5.67
CA LEU A 147 -9.50 -12.61 -4.60
C LEU A 147 -10.46 -13.66 -5.18
N SER A 148 -10.39 -14.89 -4.66
CA SER A 148 -11.29 -15.97 -5.02
C SER A 148 -12.71 -15.70 -4.51
N ASP A 149 -13.69 -15.95 -5.38
CA ASP A 149 -15.13 -15.91 -5.06
C ASP A 149 -15.62 -17.19 -4.36
N GLN A 150 -14.78 -18.22 -4.25
CA GLN A 150 -15.17 -19.48 -3.61
C GLN A 150 -15.31 -19.32 -2.09
N ASN A 151 -16.31 -19.99 -1.52
CA ASN A 151 -16.55 -20.04 -0.10
C ASN A 151 -16.54 -21.51 0.37
N TRP A 152 -15.52 -21.87 1.14
CA TRP A 152 -15.29 -23.25 1.60
C TRP A 152 -15.86 -23.53 3.00
N GLY A 153 -16.73 -22.67 3.52
CA GLY A 153 -17.31 -22.83 4.85
C GLY A 153 -16.32 -22.46 5.96
N ASP A 154 -16.60 -22.94 7.18
CA ASP A 154 -15.89 -22.54 8.39
C ASP A 154 -14.60 -23.35 8.59
N ILE A 155 -13.59 -23.11 7.74
CA ILE A 155 -12.21 -23.52 8.08
C ILE A 155 -11.75 -22.63 9.25
N PRO A 156 -11.26 -23.20 10.36
CA PRO A 156 -10.82 -22.42 11.50
C PRO A 156 -9.54 -21.61 11.19
N ALA A 157 -9.35 -20.54 11.95
CA ALA A 157 -8.10 -19.79 11.90
C ALA A 157 -6.97 -20.60 12.53
N LEU A 158 -5.82 -20.61 11.87
CA LEU A 158 -4.60 -21.22 12.37
C LEU A 158 -3.82 -20.20 13.20
N LEU A 159 -3.32 -20.63 14.36
CA LEU A 159 -2.41 -19.86 15.21
C LEU A 159 -1.03 -20.49 15.16
N LEU A 160 -0.02 -19.69 14.85
CA LEU A 160 1.36 -20.14 14.66
C LEU A 160 2.34 -19.03 15.03
N SER A 161 3.62 -19.38 15.22
CA SER A 161 4.64 -18.36 15.40
C SER A 161 4.96 -17.67 14.07
N ARG A 162 5.34 -16.39 14.13
CA ARG A 162 5.75 -15.64 12.94
C ARG A 162 7.03 -16.21 12.36
N LYS A 163 7.95 -16.61 13.24
CA LYS A 163 9.23 -17.21 12.84
C LYS A 163 9.02 -18.51 12.04
N GLU A 164 8.23 -19.44 12.57
CA GLU A 164 8.00 -20.72 11.89
C GLU A 164 7.23 -20.54 10.59
N PHE A 165 6.25 -19.63 10.57
CA PHE A 165 5.57 -19.28 9.32
C PHE A 165 6.53 -18.69 8.30
N GLY A 166 7.41 -17.76 8.71
CA GLY A 166 8.41 -17.15 7.83
C GLY A 166 9.36 -18.19 7.22
N ASP A 167 9.78 -19.18 8.01
CA ASP A 167 10.60 -20.30 7.54
C ASP A 167 9.84 -21.16 6.51
N ILE A 168 8.56 -21.45 6.75
CA ILE A 168 7.71 -22.19 5.81
C ILE A 168 7.50 -21.38 4.52
N TYR A 169 7.15 -20.11 4.65
CA TYR A 169 6.88 -19.22 3.53
C TYR A 169 8.10 -19.07 2.61
N THR A 170 9.29 -18.90 3.19
CA THR A 170 10.55 -18.76 2.43
C THR A 170 10.95 -20.06 1.72
N SER A 171 10.63 -21.23 2.30
CA SER A 171 10.95 -22.54 1.73
C SER A 171 9.83 -23.14 0.86
N ALA A 172 8.69 -22.46 0.71
CA ALA A 172 7.51 -23.00 0.03
C ALA A 172 7.74 -23.34 -1.46
N SER A 173 8.67 -22.66 -2.13
CA SER A 173 9.04 -22.96 -3.51
C SER A 173 9.74 -24.31 -3.65
N GLU A 174 10.52 -24.71 -2.65
CA GLU A 174 11.35 -25.93 -2.62
C GLU A 174 10.59 -27.14 -2.06
N LEU A 175 9.63 -26.91 -1.16
CA LEU A 175 8.84 -27.95 -0.50
C LEU A 175 7.62 -28.36 -1.33
N THR A 176 7.19 -29.60 -1.20
CA THR A 176 5.91 -30.10 -1.71
C THR A 176 4.73 -29.62 -0.84
N SER A 177 3.51 -29.66 -1.40
CA SER A 177 2.31 -29.29 -0.63
C SER A 177 2.13 -30.17 0.61
N ASP A 178 2.49 -31.45 0.53
CA ASP A 178 2.37 -32.40 1.65
C ASP A 178 3.38 -32.07 2.75
N GLU A 179 4.63 -31.75 2.40
CA GLU A 179 5.65 -31.33 3.37
C GLU A 179 5.30 -30.03 4.09
N ILE A 180 4.70 -29.06 3.38
CA ILE A 180 4.22 -27.81 3.98
C ILE A 180 3.05 -28.10 4.93
N SER A 181 2.09 -28.93 4.49
CA SER A 181 0.94 -29.33 5.29
C SER A 181 1.36 -30.05 6.58
N ASP A 182 2.28 -31.00 6.49
CA ASP A 182 2.81 -31.74 7.64
C ASP A 182 3.55 -30.84 8.64
N ARG A 183 4.22 -29.79 8.16
CA ARG A 183 4.83 -28.77 9.05
C ARG A 183 3.74 -27.94 9.73
N LEU A 184 2.78 -27.42 8.97
CA LEU A 184 1.70 -26.60 9.53
C LEU A 184 0.84 -27.39 10.54
N ALA A 185 0.50 -28.65 10.25
CA ALA A 185 -0.34 -29.47 11.13
C ALA A 185 0.35 -29.73 12.47
N ARG A 186 1.68 -29.94 12.46
CA ARG A 186 2.47 -30.10 13.69
C ARG A 186 2.53 -28.83 14.55
N LEU A 187 2.37 -27.65 13.94
CA LEU A 187 2.41 -26.37 14.65
C LEU A 187 1.04 -25.93 15.15
N THR A 188 -0.01 -26.28 14.41
CA THR A 188 -1.37 -25.74 14.61
C THR A 188 -2.32 -26.75 15.25
N ASP A 189 -1.97 -28.04 15.25
CA ASP A 189 -2.86 -29.15 15.62
C ASP A 189 -4.15 -29.21 14.77
N ASP A 190 -4.09 -28.67 13.54
CA ASP A 190 -5.20 -28.60 12.61
C ASP A 190 -4.79 -29.12 11.22
N GLU A 191 -5.22 -30.33 10.88
CA GLU A 191 -4.87 -30.97 9.62
C GLU A 191 -5.60 -30.32 8.42
N GLU A 192 -6.88 -30.00 8.56
CA GLU A 192 -7.71 -29.49 7.46
C GLU A 192 -7.27 -28.09 7.03
N GLY A 193 -7.13 -27.16 7.98
CA GLY A 193 -6.63 -25.83 7.73
C GLY A 193 -5.19 -25.83 7.23
N SER A 194 -4.35 -26.74 7.74
CA SER A 194 -2.96 -26.88 7.28
C SER A 194 -2.86 -27.33 5.83
N ILE A 195 -3.66 -28.30 5.40
CA ILE A 195 -3.75 -28.72 4.00
C ILE A 195 -4.21 -27.55 3.12
N ALA A 196 -5.23 -26.82 3.57
CA ALA A 196 -5.80 -25.71 2.80
C ALA A 196 -4.80 -24.55 2.63
N LEU A 197 -4.11 -24.15 3.71
CA LEU A 197 -3.08 -23.11 3.65
C LEU A 197 -1.86 -23.56 2.84
N ALA A 198 -1.41 -24.82 2.97
CA ALA A 198 -0.30 -25.37 2.19
C ALA A 198 -0.57 -25.32 0.68
N LYS A 199 -1.78 -25.71 0.27
CA LYS A 199 -2.21 -25.61 -1.13
C LYS A 199 -2.25 -24.16 -1.63
N CYS A 200 -2.65 -23.22 -0.76
CA CYS A 200 -2.66 -21.81 -1.10
C CYS A 200 -1.25 -21.26 -1.31
N LEU A 201 -0.32 -21.57 -0.41
CA LEU A 201 1.09 -21.17 -0.51
C LEU A 201 1.77 -21.74 -1.76
N LYS A 202 1.46 -22.98 -2.14
CA LYS A 202 2.09 -23.63 -3.29
C LYS A 202 1.55 -23.14 -4.63
N ASN A 203 0.25 -22.89 -4.71
CA ASN A 203 -0.46 -22.52 -5.94
C ASN A 203 -0.98 -21.08 -5.89
N LYS A 204 -0.16 -20.16 -5.38
CA LYS A 204 -0.54 -18.75 -5.22
C LYS A 204 -0.87 -18.10 -6.57
N VAL A 205 -2.02 -17.42 -6.61
CA VAL A 205 -2.47 -16.55 -7.69
C VAL A 205 -2.10 -15.09 -7.38
N SER A 206 -2.26 -14.70 -6.11
CA SER A 206 -1.85 -13.40 -5.61
C SER A 206 -1.38 -13.49 -4.17
N SER A 207 -0.47 -12.59 -3.78
CA SER A 207 -0.05 -12.41 -2.40
C SER A 207 0.43 -10.99 -2.18
N GLY A 208 0.37 -10.52 -0.94
CA GLY A 208 0.79 -9.16 -0.63
C GLY A 208 0.67 -8.80 0.83
N GLU A 209 0.99 -7.55 1.11
CA GLU A 209 1.02 -6.94 2.42
C GLU A 209 0.32 -5.58 2.38
N LEU A 210 -0.33 -5.25 3.49
CA LEU A 210 -1.04 -4.00 3.66
C LEU A 210 -0.80 -3.47 5.07
N GLN A 211 -0.42 -2.21 5.14
CA GLN A 211 -0.16 -1.48 6.38
C GLN A 211 -1.03 -0.23 6.38
N LEU A 212 -2.02 -0.21 7.26
CA LEU A 212 -2.78 1.00 7.57
C LEU A 212 -1.98 1.84 8.55
N SER A 213 -1.85 3.13 8.27
CA SER A 213 -1.26 4.13 9.16
C SER A 213 -2.29 5.22 9.43
N ILE A 214 -2.52 5.52 10.71
CA ILE A 214 -3.45 6.55 11.19
C ILE A 214 -2.68 7.56 12.04
N TRP A 215 -2.79 8.84 11.70
CA TRP A 215 -2.21 9.92 12.46
C TRP A 215 -3.14 10.33 13.60
N ASN A 216 -2.66 10.29 14.85
CA ASN A 216 -3.44 10.64 16.04
C ASN A 216 -3.18 12.06 16.57
N GLY A 217 -2.41 12.88 15.83
CA GLY A 217 -1.95 14.19 16.27
C GLY A 217 -0.51 14.23 16.76
N LEU A 218 0.04 13.08 17.18
CA LEU A 218 1.40 12.98 17.75
C LEU A 218 2.28 11.99 16.99
N ASN A 219 1.74 10.83 16.62
CA ASN A 219 2.46 9.79 15.90
C ASN A 219 1.53 9.02 14.96
N TRP A 220 2.14 8.21 14.10
CA TRP A 220 1.43 7.25 13.25
C TRP A 220 1.23 5.95 14.02
N GLU A 221 -0.03 5.58 14.24
CA GLU A 221 -0.41 4.24 14.68
C GLU A 221 -0.57 3.36 13.44
N SER A 222 0.03 2.17 13.46
CA SER A 222 0.00 1.27 12.30
C SER A 222 -0.67 -0.06 12.62
N GLN A 223 -1.39 -0.61 11.63
CA GLN A 223 -1.93 -1.96 11.64
C GLN A 223 -1.48 -2.69 10.38
N ASN A 224 -0.94 -3.90 10.53
CA ASN A 224 -0.42 -4.68 9.41
C ASN A 224 -1.26 -5.94 9.20
N ALA A 225 -1.46 -6.31 7.95
CA ALA A 225 -1.88 -7.64 7.56
C ALA A 225 -1.20 -8.04 6.25
N ALA A 226 -1.15 -9.34 6.00
CA ALA A 226 -0.73 -9.90 4.73
C ALA A 226 -1.82 -10.82 4.20
N PHE A 227 -1.71 -11.20 2.93
CA PHE A 227 -2.65 -12.12 2.34
C PHE A 227 -1.96 -13.05 1.35
N VAL A 228 -2.55 -14.24 1.19
CA VAL A 228 -2.19 -15.19 0.15
C VAL A 228 -3.48 -15.76 -0.42
N VAL A 229 -3.56 -15.78 -1.74
CA VAL A 229 -4.74 -16.16 -2.50
C VAL A 229 -4.35 -17.21 -3.53
N ASN A 230 -5.16 -18.25 -3.64
CA ASN A 230 -5.15 -19.15 -4.79
C ASN A 230 -6.53 -19.14 -5.47
N GLU A 231 -6.73 -19.98 -6.47
CA GLU A 231 -8.01 -20.05 -7.21
C GLU A 231 -9.22 -20.38 -6.31
N SER A 232 -9.01 -20.99 -5.14
CA SER A 232 -10.07 -21.55 -4.29
C SER A 232 -10.25 -20.83 -2.96
N MET A 233 -9.25 -20.10 -2.47
CA MET A 233 -9.26 -19.61 -1.09
C MET A 233 -8.42 -18.35 -0.93
N ASN A 234 -8.89 -17.47 -0.05
CA ASN A 234 -8.15 -16.29 0.40
C ASN A 234 -7.78 -16.47 1.87
N TRP A 235 -6.53 -16.22 2.20
CA TRP A 235 -6.02 -16.23 3.56
C TRP A 235 -5.60 -14.82 3.96
N LEU A 236 -6.10 -14.36 5.10
CA LEU A 236 -5.65 -13.16 5.80
C LEU A 236 -4.68 -13.56 6.91
N LEU A 237 -3.51 -12.95 6.89
CA LEU A 237 -2.45 -13.15 7.86
C LEU A 237 -2.36 -11.90 8.73
N ARG A 238 -2.52 -12.05 10.04
CA ARG A 238 -2.33 -10.96 11.02
C ARG A 238 -1.25 -11.34 12.01
N MET A 239 -0.38 -10.38 12.31
CA MET A 239 0.77 -10.57 13.18
C MET A 239 0.69 -9.56 14.34
N SER A 240 1.24 -9.92 15.49
CA SER A 240 1.50 -8.94 16.55
C SER A 240 2.46 -7.86 16.07
N LEU A 241 2.25 -6.62 16.53
CA LEU A 241 3.16 -5.50 16.28
C LEU A 241 4.10 -5.26 17.48
N GLU A 242 3.82 -5.88 18.62
CA GLU A 242 4.61 -5.75 19.85
C GLU A 242 5.78 -6.76 19.86
N GLY A 243 6.99 -6.25 20.07
CA GLY A 243 8.25 -6.96 19.80
C GLY A 243 8.49 -8.27 20.56
N ASP A 244 7.85 -8.46 21.73
CA ASP A 244 7.99 -9.69 22.51
C ASP A 244 6.92 -10.75 22.16
N GLN A 245 5.95 -10.40 21.32
CA GLN A 245 4.90 -11.33 20.90
C GLN A 245 5.27 -11.95 19.55
N ASP A 246 5.43 -13.27 19.52
CA ASP A 246 5.70 -14.05 18.30
C ASP A 246 4.49 -14.89 17.91
N TRP A 247 3.36 -14.22 17.61
CA TRP A 247 2.18 -14.89 17.09
C TRP A 247 1.74 -14.30 15.75
N LEU A 248 1.24 -15.21 14.91
CA LEU A 248 0.62 -14.97 13.63
C LEU A 248 -0.69 -15.77 13.62
N THR A 249 -1.76 -15.13 13.15
CA THR A 249 -3.02 -15.79 12.84
C THR A 249 -3.18 -15.84 11.33
N ALA A 250 -3.44 -17.02 10.78
CA ALA A 250 -3.86 -17.20 9.40
C ALA A 250 -5.35 -17.56 9.41
N ALA A 251 -6.20 -16.69 8.90
CA ALA A 251 -7.64 -16.90 8.86
C ALA A 251 -8.13 -16.94 7.40
N PRO A 252 -8.96 -17.92 7.03
CA PRO A 252 -9.63 -17.89 5.75
C PRO A 252 -10.59 -16.71 5.70
N ALA A 253 -10.72 -16.10 4.52
CA ALA A 253 -11.56 -14.94 4.30
C ALA A 253 -12.30 -15.04 2.97
N THR A 254 -13.59 -14.71 3.00
CA THR A 254 -14.34 -14.46 1.77
C THR A 254 -13.93 -13.12 1.17
N LYS A 255 -14.14 -12.99 -0.15
CA LYS A 255 -13.96 -11.72 -0.87
C LYS A 255 -14.73 -10.57 -0.22
N GLU A 256 -15.95 -10.83 0.26
CA GLU A 256 -16.77 -9.84 0.97
C GLU A 256 -16.17 -9.42 2.32
N GLN A 257 -15.69 -10.37 3.12
CA GLN A 257 -15.00 -10.07 4.38
C GLN A 257 -13.73 -9.25 4.15
N PHE A 258 -12.95 -9.57 3.12
CA PHE A 258 -11.76 -8.82 2.75
C PHE A 258 -12.11 -7.39 2.32
N ARG A 259 -13.12 -7.24 1.47
CA ARG A 259 -13.66 -5.94 1.07
C ARG A 259 -14.12 -5.11 2.27
N HIS A 260 -14.84 -5.74 3.19
CA HIS A 260 -15.32 -5.08 4.40
C HIS A 260 -14.16 -4.64 5.30
N MET A 261 -13.13 -5.47 5.44
CA MET A 261 -11.90 -5.11 6.17
C MET A 261 -11.23 -3.87 5.56
N LEU A 262 -11.05 -3.84 4.22
CA LEU A 262 -10.47 -2.67 3.53
C LEU A 262 -11.32 -1.41 3.77
N LEU A 263 -12.64 -1.51 3.63
CA LEU A 263 -13.54 -0.39 3.86
C LEU A 263 -13.44 0.14 5.30
N MET A 264 -13.40 -0.75 6.29
CA MET A 264 -13.25 -0.39 7.70
C MET A 264 -11.91 0.28 7.98
N TRP A 265 -10.84 -0.16 7.33
CA TRP A 265 -9.51 0.43 7.47
C TRP A 265 -9.44 1.85 6.91
N LEU A 266 -10.05 2.08 5.74
CA LEU A 266 -9.95 3.36 5.03
C LEU A 266 -10.96 4.42 5.51
N LYS A 267 -12.13 4.02 6.05
CA LYS A 267 -13.25 4.96 6.31
C LYS A 267 -13.37 5.52 7.73
N GLN A 268 -12.77 4.86 8.73
CA GLN A 268 -13.27 4.98 10.12
C GLN A 268 -13.14 6.36 10.78
#